data_AF-A0A1I7BWY1-F1
#
_entry.id   AF-A0A1I7BWY1-F1
#
_cell.length_a   1.000
_cell.length_b   1.000
_cell.length_c   1.000
_cell.angle_alpha   90.00
_cell.angle_beta   90.00
_cell.angle_gamma   90.00
#
_symmetry.space_group_name_H-M   'P 1'
#
loop_
_entity.id
_entity.type
_entity.pdbx_description
1 polymer ?
#
loop_
_entity_poly.entity_id
_entity_poly.type
_entity_poly.pdbx_seq_one_letter_code
_entity_poly.pdbx_strand_id
1 'polypeptide(L)'
;MLEWLPIGPVGRDDPIWYAWLRDRDCDKLPGFDEPLDTMEKAAKTLCLGLAGDQAAWDVGASALETMPVPTLGNSDCWSVVAYTLLRDVASFRSQKPDMPFKLAAGSGTACQPDLEALKDDAGDSPISVCAGDALALVGTLGGLPAGAIRTVKVGTTTAEVRQRKSFEDKNFPFEFYFEAPAPVPGEPTTVNVTVADADWSVEGSASFDYAADPSTCPPSPGSAQ
;
A
#
# COMPACT_ATOMS: atom_id res chain seq x y z
N MET A 1 21.62 -15.96 4.07
CA MET A 1 20.42 -15.70 3.26
C MET A 1 20.27 -14.20 3.21
N LEU A 2 20.05 -13.63 2.03
CA LEU A 2 19.87 -12.18 1.90
C LEU A 2 18.39 -11.86 2.04
N GLU A 3 18.06 -10.71 2.60
CA GLU A 3 16.68 -10.23 2.60
C GLU A 3 16.31 -9.66 1.23
N TRP A 4 15.04 -9.82 0.87
CA TRP A 4 14.40 -9.16 -0.24
C TRP A 4 13.56 -7.99 0.28
N LEU A 5 12.82 -7.38 -0.64
CA LEU A 5 11.93 -6.27 -0.34
C LEU A 5 10.88 -6.67 0.71
N PRO A 6 10.66 -5.83 1.74
CA PRO A 6 9.56 -5.99 2.67
C PRO A 6 8.21 -5.76 1.98
N ILE A 7 7.12 -5.87 2.75
CA ILE A 7 5.80 -5.46 2.27
C ILE A 7 5.92 -3.98 1.90
N GLY A 8 5.52 -3.58 0.70
CA GLY A 8 5.32 -2.16 0.40
C GLY A 8 3.84 -1.91 0.55
N PRO A 9 3.34 -1.46 1.71
CA PRO A 9 2.01 -0.87 1.74
C PRO A 9 1.99 0.20 0.66
N VAL A 10 0.98 0.14 -0.18
CA VAL A 10 0.79 0.96 -1.37
C VAL A 10 -0.69 1.24 -1.48
N GLY A 11 -1.05 2.50 -1.53
CA GLY A 11 -2.37 2.99 -1.82
C GLY A 11 -2.70 3.00 -3.29
N ARG A 12 -3.93 3.46 -3.56
CA ARG A 12 -4.48 3.61 -4.91
C ARG A 12 -3.62 4.49 -5.82
N ASP A 13 -2.98 5.50 -5.25
CA ASP A 13 -2.20 6.50 -5.98
C ASP A 13 -0.67 6.29 -5.81
N ASP A 14 -0.28 5.19 -5.15
CA ASP A 14 1.11 4.87 -4.88
C ASP A 14 1.78 4.12 -6.04
N PRO A 15 3.12 4.21 -6.12
CA PRO A 15 3.88 3.55 -7.18
C PRO A 15 3.80 2.01 -7.09
N ILE A 16 2.93 1.40 -7.92
CA ILE A 16 2.74 -0.05 -7.96
C ILE A 16 3.98 -0.85 -8.39
N TRP A 17 4.97 -0.21 -9.04
CA TRP A 17 6.21 -0.89 -9.44
C TRP A 17 6.90 -1.60 -8.28
N TYR A 18 6.82 -1.05 -7.06
CA TYR A 18 7.41 -1.67 -5.88
C TYR A 18 6.76 -3.02 -5.57
N ALA A 19 5.44 -3.11 -5.66
CA ALA A 19 4.70 -4.34 -5.42
C ALA A 19 5.08 -5.42 -6.44
N TRP A 20 5.17 -5.07 -7.73
CA TRP A 20 5.61 -6.00 -8.78
C TRP A 20 7.06 -6.45 -8.59
N LEU A 21 7.96 -5.54 -8.22
CA LEU A 21 9.35 -5.87 -7.93
C LEU A 21 9.48 -6.81 -6.72
N ARG A 22 8.74 -6.54 -5.64
CA ARG A 22 8.68 -7.40 -4.45
C ARG A 22 8.26 -8.81 -4.82
N ASP A 23 7.21 -8.93 -5.64
CA ASP A 23 6.65 -10.20 -6.09
C ASP A 23 7.47 -10.85 -7.22
N ARG A 24 8.53 -10.17 -7.70
CA ARG A 24 9.40 -10.55 -8.82
C ARG A 24 8.65 -10.75 -10.14
N ASP A 25 7.55 -10.02 -10.32
CA ASP A 25 6.76 -10.00 -11.55
C ASP A 25 7.37 -8.97 -12.53
N CYS A 26 8.58 -9.28 -13.02
CA CYS A 26 9.40 -8.34 -13.78
C CYS A 26 8.76 -7.88 -15.10
N ASP A 27 7.86 -8.69 -15.66
CA ASP A 27 7.15 -8.40 -16.91
C ASP A 27 6.10 -7.30 -16.76
N LYS A 28 5.58 -7.09 -15.54
CA LYS A 28 4.62 -6.00 -15.25
C LYS A 28 5.27 -4.66 -15.00
N LEU A 29 6.57 -4.62 -14.73
CA LEU A 29 7.31 -3.37 -14.62
C LEU A 29 7.31 -2.66 -15.99
N PRO A 30 7.06 -1.34 -16.09
CA PRO A 30 6.92 -0.68 -17.40
C PRO A 30 8.19 -0.80 -18.26
N GLY A 31 8.07 -0.85 -19.58
CA GLY A 31 9.22 -0.82 -20.49
C GLY A 31 9.87 0.55 -20.54
N PHE A 32 11.20 0.61 -20.68
CA PHE A 32 11.91 1.88 -20.75
C PHE A 32 13.10 1.81 -21.70
N ASP A 33 13.41 2.96 -22.30
CA ASP A 33 14.64 3.22 -23.03
C ASP A 33 15.67 3.88 -22.09
N GLU A 34 16.96 3.65 -22.35
CA GLU A 34 18.06 4.28 -21.62
C GLU A 34 18.04 5.81 -21.74
N PRO A 35 18.49 6.56 -20.72
CA PRO A 35 19.13 6.10 -19.48
C PRO A 35 18.17 5.65 -18.36
N LEU A 36 18.66 4.78 -17.49
CA LEU A 36 17.97 4.34 -16.26
C LEU A 36 18.15 5.37 -15.14
N ASP A 37 17.48 6.50 -15.26
CA ASP A 37 17.59 7.68 -14.39
C ASP A 37 16.67 7.66 -13.15
N THR A 38 15.85 6.63 -12.99
CA THR A 38 14.91 6.48 -11.85
C THR A 38 15.05 5.10 -11.21
N MET A 39 14.68 5.01 -9.92
CA MET A 39 14.69 3.74 -9.19
C MET A 39 13.79 2.68 -9.82
N GLU A 40 12.63 3.06 -10.34
CA GLU A 40 11.71 2.16 -11.04
C GLU A 40 12.36 1.52 -12.28
N LYS A 41 13.05 2.33 -13.09
CA LYS A 41 13.78 1.86 -14.28
C LYS A 41 14.92 0.90 -13.93
N ALA A 42 15.73 1.26 -12.92
CA ALA A 42 16.82 0.42 -12.44
C ALA A 42 16.28 -0.90 -11.84
N ALA A 43 15.22 -0.82 -11.04
CA ALA A 43 14.53 -1.95 -10.43
C ALA A 43 14.09 -3.00 -11.46
N LYS A 44 13.48 -2.58 -12.58
CA LYS A 44 13.10 -3.51 -13.65
C LYS A 44 14.29 -4.28 -14.19
N THR A 45 15.34 -3.56 -14.55
CA THR A 45 16.52 -4.14 -15.18
C THR A 45 17.20 -5.15 -14.25
N LEU A 46 17.25 -4.84 -12.95
CA LEU A 46 17.75 -5.74 -11.92
C LEU A 46 16.83 -6.93 -11.65
N CYS A 47 15.51 -6.75 -11.72
CA CYS A 47 14.53 -7.83 -11.62
C CYS A 47 14.76 -8.87 -12.72
N LEU A 48 14.89 -8.42 -13.97
CA LEU A 48 15.25 -9.29 -15.11
C LEU A 48 16.59 -9.98 -14.87
N GLY A 49 17.57 -9.26 -14.33
CA GLY A 49 18.88 -9.83 -13.97
C GLY A 49 18.83 -10.89 -12.86
N LEU A 50 17.88 -10.79 -11.92
CA LEU A 50 17.62 -11.82 -10.92
C LEU A 50 16.87 -13.04 -11.50
N ALA A 51 16.14 -12.86 -12.59
CA ALA A 51 15.50 -13.94 -13.35
C ALA A 51 16.47 -14.67 -14.31
N GLY A 52 17.71 -14.18 -14.46
CA GLY A 52 18.79 -14.84 -15.21
C GLY A 52 19.35 -14.06 -16.39
N ASP A 53 18.86 -12.85 -16.67
CA ASP A 53 19.41 -12.00 -17.74
C ASP A 53 20.67 -11.26 -17.26
N GLN A 54 21.84 -11.82 -17.57
CA GLN A 54 23.10 -11.24 -17.14
C GLN A 54 23.37 -9.84 -17.73
N ALA A 55 22.93 -9.56 -18.95
CA ALA A 55 23.14 -8.25 -19.56
C ALA A 55 22.29 -7.18 -18.86
N ALA A 56 21.03 -7.51 -18.55
CA ALA A 56 20.17 -6.65 -17.74
C ALA A 56 20.77 -6.43 -16.34
N TRP A 57 21.32 -7.47 -15.72
CA TRP A 57 21.99 -7.33 -14.44
C TRP A 57 23.14 -6.32 -14.48
N ASP A 58 24.02 -6.43 -15.46
CA ASP A 58 25.20 -5.56 -15.57
C ASP A 58 24.80 -4.09 -15.78
N VAL A 59 23.82 -3.84 -16.64
CA VAL A 59 23.27 -2.49 -16.87
C VAL A 59 22.60 -1.94 -15.60
N GLY A 60 21.77 -2.76 -14.94
CA GLY A 60 21.06 -2.35 -13.73
C GLY A 60 21.99 -2.09 -12.54
N ALA A 61 23.02 -2.92 -12.35
CA ALA A 61 24.01 -2.75 -11.29
C ALA A 61 24.86 -1.49 -11.50
N SER A 62 25.27 -1.21 -12.74
CA SER A 62 25.97 0.02 -13.09
C SER A 62 25.10 1.27 -12.89
N ALA A 63 23.81 1.19 -13.25
CA ALA A 63 22.86 2.26 -12.99
C ALA A 63 22.71 2.54 -11.49
N LEU A 64 22.53 1.51 -10.65
CA LEU A 64 22.53 1.66 -9.19
C LEU A 64 23.79 2.30 -8.64
N GLU A 65 24.96 1.99 -9.23
CA GLU A 65 26.24 2.53 -8.80
C GLU A 65 26.36 4.04 -9.00
N THR A 66 25.79 4.53 -10.09
CA THR A 66 25.91 5.92 -10.53
C THR A 66 24.72 6.80 -10.14
N MET A 67 23.57 6.20 -9.83
CA MET A 67 22.37 6.91 -9.42
C MET A 67 22.59 7.68 -8.11
N PRO A 68 22.04 8.91 -7.98
CA PRO A 68 22.00 9.60 -6.70
C PRO A 68 21.34 8.74 -5.63
N VAL A 69 21.96 8.63 -4.46
CA VAL A 69 21.41 7.84 -3.35
C VAL A 69 20.06 8.43 -2.91
N PRO A 70 18.95 7.67 -3.00
CA PRO A 70 17.66 8.14 -2.54
C PRO A 70 17.65 8.21 -1.01
N THR A 71 17.04 9.26 -0.50
CA THR A 71 16.77 9.51 0.91
C THR A 71 15.34 10.00 1.04
N LEU A 72 14.76 9.94 2.24
CA LEU A 72 13.41 10.48 2.47
C LEU A 72 13.31 12.00 2.22
N GLY A 73 14.43 12.71 2.12
CA GLY A 73 14.45 14.15 1.79
C GLY A 73 14.37 14.44 0.29
N ASN A 74 14.55 13.45 -0.59
CA ASN A 74 14.60 13.64 -2.05
C ASN A 74 13.95 12.49 -2.85
N SER A 75 13.33 11.50 -2.20
CA SER A 75 12.69 10.35 -2.82
C SER A 75 11.63 9.75 -1.89
N ASP A 76 10.73 8.96 -2.45
CA ASP A 76 9.75 8.18 -1.69
C ASP A 76 10.42 7.02 -0.92
N CYS A 77 9.72 6.51 0.10
CA CYS A 77 10.21 5.43 0.96
C CYS A 77 10.42 4.11 0.21
N TRP A 78 9.59 3.78 -0.79
CA TRP A 78 9.75 2.58 -1.61
C TRP A 78 11.08 2.59 -2.38
N SER A 79 11.43 3.73 -2.97
CA SER A 79 12.69 3.98 -3.68
C SER A 79 13.88 3.87 -2.74
N VAL A 80 13.81 4.42 -1.54
CA VAL A 80 14.87 4.33 -0.51
C VAL A 80 15.12 2.86 -0.12
N VAL A 81 14.04 2.12 0.19
CA VAL A 81 14.14 0.71 0.61
C VAL A 81 14.60 -0.17 -0.54
N ALA A 82 14.04 0.02 -1.74
CA ALA A 82 14.44 -0.72 -2.93
C ALA A 82 15.92 -0.52 -3.25
N TYR A 83 16.39 0.74 -3.24
CA TYR A 83 17.80 1.04 -3.49
C TYR A 83 18.71 0.33 -2.49
N THR A 84 18.40 0.42 -1.19
CA THR A 84 19.21 -0.18 -0.12
C THR A 84 19.35 -1.69 -0.32
N LEU A 85 18.23 -2.40 -0.48
CA LEU A 85 18.24 -3.86 -0.60
C LEU A 85 18.83 -4.32 -1.93
N LEU A 86 18.54 -3.63 -3.04
CA LEU A 86 19.14 -3.96 -4.34
C LEU A 86 20.66 -3.72 -4.34
N ARG A 87 21.15 -2.68 -3.65
CA ARG A 87 22.59 -2.46 -3.44
C ARG A 87 23.23 -3.59 -2.64
N ASP A 88 22.58 -4.10 -1.60
CA ASP A 88 23.09 -5.23 -0.82
C ASP A 88 23.18 -6.50 -1.66
N VAL A 89 22.16 -6.78 -2.47
CA VAL A 89 22.16 -7.92 -3.41
C VAL A 89 23.25 -7.74 -4.47
N ALA A 90 23.41 -6.54 -5.00
CA ALA A 90 24.45 -6.23 -5.98
C ALA A 90 25.86 -6.42 -5.41
N SER A 91 26.09 -5.89 -4.21
CA SER A 91 27.33 -6.03 -3.45
C SER A 91 27.65 -7.49 -3.16
N PHE A 92 26.66 -8.27 -2.71
CA PHE A 92 26.85 -9.71 -2.48
C PHE A 92 27.27 -10.46 -3.75
N ARG A 93 26.57 -10.24 -4.88
CA ARG A 93 26.90 -10.88 -6.15
C ARG A 93 28.29 -10.51 -6.64
N SER A 94 28.70 -9.24 -6.48
CA SER A 94 30.04 -8.79 -6.83
C SER A 94 31.13 -9.45 -5.98
N GLN A 95 30.90 -9.58 -4.67
CA GLN A 95 31.85 -10.20 -3.75
C GLN A 95 31.89 -11.73 -3.84
N LYS A 96 30.79 -12.36 -4.28
CA LYS A 96 30.59 -13.82 -4.30
C LYS A 96 29.92 -14.26 -5.62
N PRO A 97 30.57 -14.09 -6.79
CA PRO A 97 29.94 -14.31 -8.09
C PRO A 97 29.50 -15.76 -8.33
N ASP A 98 30.26 -16.73 -7.82
CA ASP A 98 29.96 -18.16 -8.00
C ASP A 98 29.06 -18.74 -6.90
N MET A 99 28.67 -17.93 -5.91
CA MET A 99 27.90 -18.43 -4.77
C MET A 99 26.41 -18.33 -5.05
N PRO A 100 25.68 -19.47 -5.10
CA PRO A 100 24.23 -19.41 -5.19
C PRO A 100 23.66 -18.77 -3.93
N PHE A 101 22.68 -17.90 -4.08
CA PHE A 101 21.96 -17.29 -2.97
C PHE A 101 20.45 -17.37 -3.20
N LYS A 102 19.73 -17.25 -2.10
CA LYS A 102 18.27 -17.08 -2.09
C LYS A 102 17.97 -15.81 -1.33
N LEU A 103 16.96 -15.09 -1.82
CA LEU A 103 16.43 -13.93 -1.12
C LEU A 103 15.20 -14.38 -0.32
N ALA A 104 15.21 -14.11 0.98
CA ALA A 104 14.05 -14.28 1.86
C ALA A 104 13.10 -13.09 1.72
N ALA A 105 11.81 -13.25 2.06
CA ALA A 105 10.93 -12.10 2.17
C ALA A 105 11.47 -11.10 3.19
N GLY A 106 11.42 -9.80 2.87
CA GLY A 106 11.82 -8.75 3.81
C GLY A 106 10.85 -8.68 4.99
N SER A 107 11.37 -8.26 6.15
CA SER A 107 10.57 -8.07 7.35
C SER A 107 9.98 -6.66 7.42
N GLY A 108 8.81 -6.52 8.05
CA GLY A 108 8.15 -5.22 8.22
C GLY A 108 7.60 -4.61 6.93
N THR A 109 7.59 -3.28 6.87
CA THR A 109 7.06 -2.50 5.75
C THR A 109 8.12 -1.57 5.15
N ALA A 110 8.03 -1.34 3.85
CA ALA A 110 8.89 -0.40 3.11
C ALA A 110 8.56 1.06 3.46
N CYS A 111 7.27 1.31 3.66
CA CYS A 111 6.69 2.59 4.03
C CYS A 111 5.84 2.40 5.28
N GLN A 112 5.77 3.44 6.10
CA GLN A 112 4.84 3.48 7.22
C GLN A 112 3.41 3.46 6.65
N PRO A 113 2.53 2.52 7.05
CA PRO A 113 1.15 2.56 6.62
C PRO A 113 0.44 3.81 7.14
N ASP A 114 -0.42 4.41 6.32
CA ASP A 114 -1.20 5.59 6.69
C ASP A 114 -2.64 5.56 6.15
N LEU A 115 -3.52 6.21 6.90
CA LEU A 115 -4.89 6.51 6.52
C LEU A 115 -5.00 7.99 6.16
N GLU A 116 -5.24 8.26 4.88
CA GLU A 116 -5.34 9.61 4.34
C GLU A 116 -6.79 10.04 4.10
N ALA A 117 -7.63 9.11 3.65
CA ALA A 117 -9.00 9.41 3.24
C ALA A 117 -9.95 8.21 3.37
N LEU A 118 -11.23 8.49 3.16
CA LEU A 118 -12.27 7.49 2.99
C LEU A 118 -12.91 7.66 1.62
N LYS A 119 -13.37 6.55 1.05
CA LYS A 119 -14.17 6.54 -0.18
C LYS A 119 -15.43 5.71 -0.01
N ASP A 120 -16.51 6.13 -0.63
CA ASP A 120 -17.72 5.31 -0.76
C ASP A 120 -17.56 4.24 -1.87
N ASP A 121 -18.63 3.49 -2.12
CA ASP A 121 -18.67 2.46 -3.17
C ASP A 121 -18.51 3.00 -4.59
N ALA A 122 -18.77 4.29 -4.81
CA ALA A 122 -18.55 4.97 -6.09
C ALA A 122 -17.11 5.49 -6.23
N GLY A 123 -16.28 5.39 -5.18
CA GLY A 123 -14.92 5.91 -5.16
C GLY A 123 -14.83 7.41 -4.86
N ASP A 124 -15.94 8.02 -4.42
CA ASP A 124 -16.04 9.43 -4.10
C ASP A 124 -15.84 9.67 -2.59
N SER A 125 -15.52 10.92 -2.23
CA SER A 125 -15.45 11.33 -0.83
C SER A 125 -16.84 11.18 -0.19
N PRO A 126 -16.98 10.42 0.91
CA PRO A 126 -18.29 10.09 1.45
C PRO A 126 -18.96 11.31 2.10
N ILE A 127 -20.13 11.66 1.58
CA ILE A 127 -20.99 12.73 2.09
C ILE A 127 -22.35 12.16 2.50
N SER A 128 -22.92 12.66 3.61
CA SER A 128 -24.24 12.25 4.09
C SER A 128 -24.36 10.73 4.31
N VAL A 129 -23.38 10.17 5.01
CA VAL A 129 -23.25 8.72 5.29
C VAL A 129 -24.36 8.23 6.19
N CYS A 130 -24.88 7.05 5.89
CA CYS A 130 -25.85 6.32 6.68
C CYS A 130 -25.20 5.15 7.42
N ALA A 131 -25.83 4.73 8.52
CA ALA A 131 -25.39 3.53 9.24
C ALA A 131 -25.51 2.31 8.33
N GLY A 132 -24.42 1.53 8.25
CA GLY A 132 -24.29 0.37 7.35
C GLY A 132 -23.67 0.68 5.99
N ASP A 133 -23.45 1.95 5.64
CA ASP A 133 -22.76 2.30 4.41
C ASP A 133 -21.30 1.81 4.48
N ALA A 134 -20.83 1.20 3.39
CA ALA A 134 -19.47 0.70 3.31
C ALA A 134 -18.51 1.84 2.92
N LEU A 135 -17.48 2.05 3.73
CA LEU A 135 -16.46 3.07 3.54
C LEU A 135 -15.09 2.41 3.39
N ALA A 136 -14.48 2.57 2.23
CA ALA A 136 -13.13 2.11 1.93
C ALA A 136 -12.09 3.01 2.61
N LEU A 137 -11.07 2.40 3.21
CA LEU A 137 -9.91 3.06 3.78
C LEU A 137 -8.89 3.36 2.67
N VAL A 138 -8.49 4.62 2.54
CA VAL A 138 -7.59 5.09 1.47
C VAL A 138 -6.34 5.71 2.08
N GLY A 139 -5.20 5.43 1.47
CA GLY A 139 -3.85 5.78 1.90
C GLY A 139 -2.92 4.61 1.56
N THR A 140 -1.74 4.56 2.16
CA THR A 140 -0.73 3.50 1.99
C THR A 140 -1.11 2.23 2.76
N LEU A 141 -2.34 1.72 2.55
CA LEU A 141 -2.89 0.54 3.23
C LEU A 141 -3.04 -0.65 2.31
N GLY A 142 -3.10 -0.43 1.00
CA GLY A 142 -3.16 -1.51 0.02
C GLY A 142 -1.88 -2.34 0.03
N GLY A 143 -1.98 -3.59 -0.42
CA GLY A 143 -0.86 -4.53 -0.38
C GLY A 143 -0.53 -5.07 1.03
N LEU A 144 -1.16 -4.57 2.10
CA LEU A 144 -1.13 -5.22 3.41
C LEU A 144 -1.90 -6.55 3.38
N PRO A 145 -1.47 -7.57 4.16
CA PRO A 145 -2.13 -8.86 4.23
C PRO A 145 -3.60 -8.77 4.70
N ALA A 146 -4.41 -9.75 4.30
CA ALA A 146 -5.75 -9.91 4.86
C ALA A 146 -5.69 -10.06 6.40
N GLY A 147 -6.53 -9.30 7.10
CA GLY A 147 -6.55 -9.28 8.57
C GLY A 147 -5.45 -8.43 9.23
N ALA A 148 -4.60 -7.75 8.44
CA ALA A 148 -3.58 -6.84 8.94
C ALA A 148 -4.18 -5.62 9.66
N ILE A 149 -5.31 -5.12 9.18
CA ILE A 149 -6.12 -4.09 9.85
C ILE A 149 -7.41 -4.74 10.29
N ARG A 150 -7.68 -4.70 11.59
CA ARG A 150 -8.80 -5.42 12.22
C ARG A 150 -9.93 -4.49 12.61
N THR A 151 -9.62 -3.31 13.14
CA THR A 151 -10.65 -2.36 13.58
C THR A 151 -10.23 -0.91 13.35
N VAL A 152 -11.24 -0.07 13.14
CA VAL A 152 -11.12 1.40 13.17
C VAL A 152 -11.94 1.96 14.32
N LYS A 153 -11.55 3.15 14.79
CA LYS A 153 -12.32 3.97 15.70
C LYS A 153 -13.02 5.07 14.90
N VAL A 154 -14.34 5.06 14.92
CA VAL A 154 -15.25 6.02 14.28
C VAL A 154 -15.85 6.87 15.39
N GLY A 155 -15.25 8.04 15.64
CA GLY A 155 -15.60 8.87 16.79
C GLY A 155 -15.26 8.14 18.09
N THR A 156 -16.28 7.76 18.87
CA THR A 156 -16.10 6.93 20.07
C THR A 156 -16.38 5.44 19.84
N THR A 157 -16.92 5.07 18.69
CA THR A 157 -17.34 3.69 18.38
C THR A 157 -16.24 2.94 17.66
N THR A 158 -16.10 1.64 17.94
CA THR A 158 -15.20 0.75 17.18
C THR A 158 -15.98 0.00 16.11
N ALA A 159 -15.48 0.00 14.88
CA ALA A 159 -16.03 -0.76 13.76
C ALA A 159 -15.04 -1.81 13.26
N GLU A 160 -15.57 -2.96 12.83
CA GLU A 160 -14.77 -4.02 12.22
C GLU A 160 -14.32 -3.63 10.81
N VAL A 161 -13.07 -3.95 10.49
CA VAL A 161 -12.51 -3.79 9.15
C VAL A 161 -12.52 -5.12 8.42
N ARG A 162 -12.92 -5.08 7.14
CA ARG A 162 -12.94 -6.22 6.23
C ARG A 162 -12.18 -5.88 4.96
N GLN A 163 -11.87 -6.88 4.15
CA GLN A 163 -11.36 -6.68 2.80
C GLN A 163 -12.41 -7.07 1.77
N ARG A 164 -12.46 -6.31 0.69
CA ARG A 164 -13.27 -6.62 -0.49
C ARG A 164 -12.46 -6.36 -1.75
N LYS A 165 -12.98 -6.84 -2.89
CA LYS A 165 -12.38 -6.50 -4.17
C LYS A 165 -12.56 -5.00 -4.41
N SER A 166 -11.50 -4.29 -4.79
CA SER A 166 -11.65 -2.87 -5.17
C SER A 166 -12.49 -2.75 -6.45
N PHE A 167 -13.43 -1.81 -6.44
CA PHE A 167 -14.29 -1.50 -7.60
C PHE A 167 -13.63 -0.49 -8.55
N GLU A 168 -12.70 0.28 -8.01
CA GLU A 168 -12.06 1.40 -8.67
C GLU A 168 -10.62 1.08 -9.07
N ASP A 169 -9.90 0.38 -8.21
CA ASP A 169 -8.50 0.09 -8.40
C ASP A 169 -8.29 -1.31 -9.00
N LYS A 170 -7.80 -1.34 -10.24
CA LYS A 170 -7.46 -2.59 -10.94
C LYS A 170 -6.03 -3.07 -10.66
N ASN A 171 -5.20 -2.20 -10.11
CA ASN A 171 -3.81 -2.42 -9.77
C ASN A 171 -3.70 -3.12 -8.41
N PHE A 172 -4.57 -2.75 -7.44
CA PHE A 172 -4.71 -3.43 -6.16
C PHE A 172 -6.10 -4.05 -6.03
N PRO A 173 -6.21 -5.38 -6.24
CA PRO A 173 -7.52 -6.01 -6.34
C PRO A 173 -8.28 -6.01 -5.02
N PHE A 174 -7.66 -5.67 -3.89
CA PHE A 174 -8.32 -5.67 -2.59
C PHE A 174 -8.11 -4.34 -1.85
N GLU A 175 -9.19 -3.85 -1.25
CA GLU A 175 -9.21 -2.66 -0.38
C GLU A 175 -9.77 -3.03 0.99
N PHE A 176 -9.29 -2.36 2.02
CA PHE A 176 -9.88 -2.43 3.35
C PHE A 176 -11.09 -1.50 3.42
N TYR A 177 -12.15 -1.93 4.08
CA TYR A 177 -13.34 -1.13 4.31
C TYR A 177 -13.98 -1.47 5.65
N PHE A 178 -14.82 -0.58 6.15
CA PHE A 178 -15.71 -0.84 7.28
C PHE A 178 -17.13 -0.39 6.94
N GLU A 179 -18.12 -0.90 7.67
CA GLU A 179 -19.49 -0.40 7.61
C GLU A 179 -19.66 0.69 8.67
N ALA A 180 -20.18 1.85 8.28
CA ALA A 180 -20.37 2.97 9.19
C ALA A 180 -21.29 2.55 10.35
N PRO A 181 -20.88 2.71 11.62
CA PRO A 181 -21.73 2.36 12.75
C PRO A 181 -22.94 3.29 12.84
N ALA A 182 -23.89 2.96 13.72
CA ALA A 182 -24.97 3.89 14.03
C ALA A 182 -24.41 5.16 14.69
N PRO A 183 -24.89 6.36 14.32
CA PRO A 183 -24.46 7.59 14.96
C PRO A 183 -24.84 7.59 16.44
N VAL A 184 -23.92 8.01 17.31
CA VAL A 184 -24.15 8.08 18.75
C VAL A 184 -24.92 9.37 19.08
N PRO A 185 -26.07 9.30 19.78
CA PRO A 185 -26.84 10.49 20.14
C PRO A 185 -26.01 11.49 20.94
N GLY A 186 -25.99 12.74 20.48
CA GLY A 186 -25.26 13.84 21.14
C GLY A 186 -23.80 14.00 20.68
N GLU A 187 -23.31 13.16 19.77
CA GLU A 187 -22.01 13.36 19.11
C GLU A 187 -22.11 14.25 17.86
N PRO A 188 -20.99 14.86 17.41
CA PRO A 188 -20.96 15.63 16.18
C PRO A 188 -21.35 14.79 14.95
N THR A 189 -21.99 15.44 13.96
CA THR A 189 -22.33 14.82 12.67
C THR A 189 -21.08 14.46 11.86
N THR A 190 -20.04 15.29 11.94
CA THR A 190 -18.72 15.02 11.37
C THR A 190 -17.93 14.11 12.30
N VAL A 191 -17.52 12.95 11.80
CA VAL A 191 -16.83 11.93 12.60
C VAL A 191 -15.45 11.64 12.04
N ASN A 192 -14.47 11.63 12.93
CA ASN A 192 -13.09 11.25 12.61
C ASN A 192 -12.93 9.73 12.71
N VAL A 193 -12.18 9.16 11.77
CA VAL A 193 -11.82 7.75 11.66
C VAL A 193 -10.32 7.59 11.79
N THR A 194 -9.89 6.74 12.73
CA THR A 194 -8.51 6.30 12.88
C THR A 194 -8.44 4.78 12.94
N VAL A 195 -7.31 4.19 12.55
CA VAL A 195 -7.08 2.76 12.75
C VAL A 195 -6.83 2.50 14.23
N ALA A 196 -7.53 1.51 14.79
CA ALA A 196 -7.50 1.20 16.22
C ALA A 196 -6.71 -0.08 16.53
N ASP A 197 -6.78 -1.09 15.65
CA ASP A 197 -6.07 -2.36 15.80
C ASP A 197 -5.54 -2.84 14.45
N ALA A 198 -4.22 -3.01 14.36
CA ALA A 198 -3.51 -3.49 13.19
C ALA A 198 -2.19 -4.17 13.58
N ASP A 199 -1.61 -4.94 12.67
CA ASP A 199 -0.29 -5.58 12.84
C ASP A 199 0.87 -4.58 12.84
N TRP A 200 0.65 -3.39 12.28
CA TRP A 200 1.59 -2.28 12.23
C TRP A 200 0.94 -0.99 12.74
N SER A 201 1.76 -0.05 13.19
CA SER A 201 1.28 1.31 13.46
C SER A 201 0.80 1.91 12.15
N VAL A 202 -0.45 2.37 12.13
CA VAL A 202 -1.02 3.11 11.00
C VAL A 202 -1.18 4.56 11.42
N GLU A 203 -0.58 5.47 10.67
CA GLU A 203 -0.66 6.91 10.92
C GLU A 203 -1.84 7.56 10.20
N GLY A 204 -2.07 8.84 10.48
CA GLY A 204 -3.12 9.60 9.82
C GLY A 204 -4.53 9.36 10.38
N SER A 205 -5.48 10.05 9.77
CA SER A 205 -6.90 9.99 10.12
C SER A 205 -7.70 10.55 8.97
N ALA A 206 -8.93 10.07 8.81
CA ALA A 206 -9.88 10.60 7.83
C ALA A 206 -11.18 11.00 8.52
N SER A 207 -12.09 11.65 7.79
CA SER A 207 -13.39 12.03 8.35
C SER A 207 -14.49 11.92 7.30
N PHE A 208 -15.72 11.73 7.78
CA PHE A 208 -16.93 11.81 6.98
C PHE A 208 -18.05 12.47 7.78
N ASP A 209 -19.12 12.86 7.09
CA ASP A 209 -20.33 13.42 7.69
C ASP A 209 -21.48 12.42 7.62
N TYR A 210 -22.11 12.11 8.75
CA TYR A 210 -23.39 11.39 8.73
C TYR A 210 -24.48 12.21 8.03
N ALA A 211 -25.49 11.53 7.51
CA ALA A 211 -26.70 12.18 7.02
C ALA A 211 -27.33 13.06 8.11
N ALA A 212 -27.61 14.32 7.76
CA ALA A 212 -28.17 15.29 8.71
C ALA A 212 -29.57 14.89 9.21
N ASP A 213 -30.33 14.16 8.38
CA ASP A 213 -31.62 13.57 8.74
C ASP A 213 -31.56 12.04 8.55
N PRO A 214 -31.46 11.26 9.64
CA PRO A 214 -31.41 9.80 9.57
C PRO A 214 -32.64 9.16 8.93
N SER A 215 -33.78 9.87 8.82
CA SER A 215 -34.96 9.35 8.13
C SER A 215 -34.81 9.32 6.61
N THR A 216 -33.80 10.00 6.07
CA THR A 216 -33.42 9.93 4.65
C THR A 216 -32.57 8.70 4.32
N CYS A 217 -32.05 8.02 5.34
CA CYS A 217 -31.29 6.80 5.16
C CYS A 217 -32.19 5.64 4.73
N PRO A 218 -31.73 4.80 3.78
CA PRO A 218 -32.45 3.58 3.46
C PRO A 218 -32.54 2.69 4.71
N PRO A 219 -33.66 1.96 4.89
CA PRO A 219 -33.78 1.04 6.01
C PRO A 219 -32.66 0.00 5.93
N SER A 220 -31.91 -0.19 7.02
CA SER A 220 -30.83 -1.18 7.05
C SER A 220 -31.36 -2.56 6.64
N PRO A 221 -30.65 -3.29 5.76
CA PRO A 221 -31.04 -4.65 5.40
C PRO A 221 -30.91 -5.55 6.63
N GLY A 222 -32.03 -5.76 7.33
CA GLY A 222 -32.08 -6.44 8.63
C GLY A 222 -33.17 -5.91 9.57
N SER A 223 -33.73 -4.73 9.28
CA SER A 223 -34.78 -4.09 10.09
C SER A 223 -36.21 -4.32 9.59
N ALA A 224 -36.43 -5.37 8.77
CA ALA A 224 -37.78 -5.83 8.48
C ALA A 224 -38.25 -6.69 9.66
N GLN A 225 -39.21 -6.15 10.41
CA GLN A 225 -39.91 -6.80 11.52
C GLN A 225 -40.50 -8.17 11.15
#